data_AF-A0A969W1V9-F1
#
_entry.id   AF-A0A969W1V9-F1
#
_cell.length_a   1.000
_cell.length_b   1.000
_cell.length_c   1.000
_cell.angle_alpha   90.00
_cell.angle_beta   90.00
_cell.angle_gamma   90.00
#
_symmetry.space_group_name_H-M   'P 1'
#
loop_
_entity.id
_entity.type
_entity.pdbx_description
1 polymer ?
#
loop_
_entity_poly.entity_id
_entity_poly.type
_entity_poly.pdbx_seq_one_letter_code
_entity_poly.pdbx_strand_id
1 'polypeptide(L)'
;MMVYDTPHFDVHFFISSLEDRDLITGLPQDNANLFNFPPNGFLNRDYIAPTVPGTDIPATGDALQGVHWVDRNTPEFNGGEFSQTFIFGTYAGQVNFWEPMITKEFMEELSASGERTTKKTFAIKQPTRFLEDGYYPLEYSITYNRDFGEYTISLDNLTFRSDNPLGGLPPYT
;
A
#
# COMPACT_ATOMS: atom_id res chain seq x y z
N MET A 1 -12.67 1.96 -18.09
CA MET A 1 -13.15 2.78 -16.96
C MET A 1 -11.91 3.12 -16.15
N MET A 2 -11.58 4.40 -16.00
CA MET A 2 -10.46 4.80 -15.14
C MET A 2 -10.99 4.77 -13.70
N VAL A 3 -10.42 3.90 -12.87
CA VAL A 3 -10.93 3.64 -11.51
C VAL A 3 -10.41 4.68 -10.51
N TYR A 4 -9.23 5.25 -10.79
CA TYR A 4 -8.50 6.18 -9.92
C TYR A 4 -8.36 7.58 -10.54
N ASP A 5 -9.34 8.03 -11.32
CA ASP A 5 -9.35 9.38 -11.92
C ASP A 5 -9.95 10.46 -10.99
N THR A 6 -10.58 10.04 -9.90
CA THR A 6 -11.10 10.93 -8.85
C THR A 6 -9.96 11.59 -8.09
N PRO A 7 -9.98 12.90 -7.77
CA PRO A 7 -8.90 13.54 -7.03
C PRO A 7 -8.58 12.83 -5.70
N HIS A 8 -7.33 12.43 -5.53
CA HIS A 8 -6.88 11.63 -4.40
C HIS A 8 -5.42 11.94 -4.01
N PHE A 9 -5.03 11.44 -2.85
CA PHE A 9 -3.68 11.51 -2.31
C PHE A 9 -3.10 10.11 -2.16
N ASP A 10 -1.84 9.97 -2.55
CA ASP A 10 -1.07 8.75 -2.58
C ASP A 10 0.04 8.82 -1.52
N VAL A 11 -0.19 8.23 -0.35
CA VAL A 11 0.72 8.36 0.79
C VAL A 11 1.65 7.15 0.83
N HIS A 12 2.87 7.32 0.34
CA HIS A 12 3.83 6.22 0.28
C HIS A 12 4.65 6.07 1.57
N PHE A 13 4.56 4.90 2.21
CA PHE A 13 5.46 4.45 3.26
C PHE A 13 6.48 3.48 2.64
N PHE A 14 7.62 4.03 2.21
CA PHE A 14 8.70 3.23 1.63
C PHE A 14 9.42 2.40 2.68
N ILE A 15 9.66 1.13 2.34
CA ILE A 15 10.58 0.26 3.07
C ILE A 15 11.99 0.42 2.49
N SER A 16 12.09 0.60 1.17
CA SER A 16 13.35 0.79 0.47
C SER A 16 14.00 2.14 0.74
N SER A 17 15.32 2.16 0.52
CA SER A 17 16.09 3.40 0.57
C SER A 17 15.78 4.30 -0.63
N LEU A 18 16.12 5.59 -0.52
CA LEU A 18 16.05 6.50 -1.66
C LEU A 18 16.97 6.04 -2.81
N GLU A 19 18.14 5.48 -2.50
CA GLU A 19 19.08 4.98 -3.50
C GLU A 19 18.49 3.81 -4.31
N ASP A 20 17.82 2.86 -3.64
CA ASP A 20 17.16 1.74 -4.32
C ASP A 20 16.01 2.22 -5.22
N ARG A 21 15.30 3.26 -4.78
CA ARG A 21 14.20 3.85 -5.55
C ARG A 21 14.68 4.55 -6.81
N ASP A 22 15.84 5.22 -6.77
CA ASP A 22 16.44 5.86 -7.94
C ASP A 22 16.78 4.87 -9.06
N LEU A 23 16.88 3.56 -8.76
CA LEU A 23 17.06 2.50 -9.76
C LEU A 23 15.76 2.10 -10.49
N ILE A 24 14.60 2.53 -9.98
CA ILE A 24 13.29 2.20 -10.54
C ILE A 24 12.97 3.16 -11.69
N THR A 25 13.29 2.72 -12.91
CA THR A 25 12.93 3.42 -14.15
C THR A 25 11.53 2.99 -14.60
N GLY A 26 10.66 3.97 -14.88
CA GLY A 26 9.22 3.76 -14.92
C GLY A 26 8.62 3.11 -16.18
N LEU A 27 9.42 2.45 -17.01
CA LEU A 27 8.94 1.83 -18.25
C LEU A 27 9.21 0.32 -18.20
N PRO A 28 8.17 -0.54 -18.34
CA PRO A 28 8.32 -1.99 -18.32
C PRO A 28 9.35 -2.51 -19.35
N GLN A 29 9.42 -1.90 -20.54
CA GLN A 29 10.41 -2.28 -21.56
C GLN A 29 11.87 -2.00 -21.18
N ASP A 30 12.10 -1.10 -20.22
CA ASP A 30 13.44 -0.63 -19.83
C ASP A 30 13.88 -1.19 -18.47
N ASN A 31 13.01 -1.89 -17.75
CA ASN A 31 13.28 -2.42 -16.41
C ASN A 31 12.62 -3.78 -16.17
N ALA A 32 13.31 -4.85 -16.54
CA ALA A 32 12.84 -6.22 -16.34
C ALA A 32 12.53 -6.54 -14.86
N ASN A 33 13.10 -5.80 -13.91
CA ASN A 33 12.81 -5.97 -12.48
C ASN A 33 11.40 -5.53 -12.07
N LEU A 34 10.69 -4.75 -12.89
CA LEU A 34 9.27 -4.46 -12.67
C LEU A 34 8.41 -5.73 -12.79
N PHE A 35 8.82 -6.68 -13.62
CA PHE A 35 8.15 -7.97 -13.80
C PHE A 35 8.63 -9.06 -12.84
N ASN A 36 9.68 -8.78 -12.07
CA ASN A 36 10.15 -9.69 -11.04
C ASN A 36 9.27 -9.49 -9.80
N PHE A 37 8.17 -10.24 -9.71
CA PHE A 37 7.25 -10.16 -8.59
C PHE A 37 7.74 -10.96 -7.38
N PRO A 38 7.39 -10.55 -6.15
CA PRO A 38 7.74 -11.30 -4.98
C PRO A 38 7.12 -12.71 -4.98
N PRO A 39 7.78 -13.72 -4.38
CA PRO A 39 7.21 -15.05 -4.26
C PRO A 39 5.86 -15.07 -3.53
N ASN A 40 5.09 -16.15 -3.73
CA ASN A 40 3.83 -16.34 -3.01
C ASN A 40 4.01 -16.23 -1.49
N GLY A 41 3.08 -15.54 -0.85
CA GLY A 41 3.04 -15.33 0.59
C GLY A 41 3.58 -13.98 1.06
N PHE A 42 4.38 -13.27 0.25
CA PHE A 42 4.85 -11.91 0.58
C PHE A 42 3.83 -10.81 0.28
N LEU A 43 2.80 -11.13 -0.51
CA LEU A 43 1.58 -10.35 -0.64
C LEU A 43 0.39 -11.23 -0.29
N ASN A 44 -0.69 -10.64 0.22
CA ASN A 44 -1.94 -11.35 0.36
C ASN A 44 -2.49 -11.70 -1.04
N ARG A 45 -3.04 -12.90 -1.21
CA ARG A 45 -3.51 -13.43 -2.51
C ARG A 45 -4.60 -12.60 -3.20
N ASP A 46 -5.27 -11.75 -2.44
CA ASP A 46 -6.32 -10.88 -2.97
C ASP A 46 -5.74 -9.65 -3.70
N TYR A 47 -4.45 -9.34 -3.48
CA TYR A 47 -3.76 -8.30 -4.21
C TYR A 47 -3.35 -8.80 -5.60
N ILE A 48 -3.69 -8.00 -6.61
CA ILE A 48 -3.36 -8.25 -8.01
C ILE A 48 -2.60 -7.06 -8.58
N ALA A 49 -1.62 -7.32 -9.45
CA ALA A 49 -1.04 -6.30 -10.31
C ALA A 49 -1.94 -6.13 -11.53
N PRO A 50 -2.59 -4.98 -11.75
CA PRO A 50 -3.36 -4.73 -12.97
C PRO A 50 -2.43 -4.80 -14.18
N THR A 51 -2.92 -5.32 -15.30
CA THR A 51 -2.15 -5.37 -16.56
C THR A 51 -2.78 -4.52 -17.66
N VAL A 52 -1.95 -4.08 -18.61
CA VAL A 52 -2.42 -3.40 -19.82
C VAL A 52 -3.36 -4.37 -20.56
N PRO A 53 -4.57 -3.93 -20.97
CA PRO A 53 -5.57 -4.81 -21.56
C PRO A 53 -5.03 -5.66 -22.72
N GLY A 54 -5.19 -6.97 -22.60
CA GLY A 54 -4.74 -7.93 -23.62
C GLY A 54 -3.25 -8.30 -23.54
N THR A 55 -2.56 -7.92 -22.47
CA THR A 55 -1.13 -8.23 -22.26
C THR A 55 -0.87 -8.69 -20.83
N ASP A 56 0.32 -9.26 -20.61
CA ASP A 56 0.86 -9.57 -19.27
C ASP A 56 1.73 -8.43 -18.72
N ILE A 57 1.72 -7.27 -19.37
CA ILE A 57 2.50 -6.08 -18.96
C ILE A 57 1.78 -5.39 -17.80
N PRO A 58 2.44 -5.15 -16.65
CA PRO A 58 1.89 -4.32 -15.59
C PRO A 58 1.39 -2.99 -16.14
N ALA A 59 0.15 -2.63 -15.78
CA ALA A 59 -0.43 -1.34 -16.10
C ALA A 59 0.17 -0.19 -15.28
N THR A 60 0.95 -0.53 -14.26
CA THR A 60 1.64 0.39 -13.36
C THR A 60 3.12 0.01 -13.33
N GLY A 61 3.97 0.96 -12.98
CA GLY A 61 5.41 0.74 -12.97
C GLY A 61 6.12 2.06 -12.82
N ASP A 62 5.73 2.84 -11.83
CA ASP A 62 6.03 4.27 -11.83
C ASP A 62 7.46 4.50 -11.38
N ALA A 63 8.10 5.51 -11.96
CA ALA A 63 9.48 5.83 -11.63
C ALA A 63 9.58 6.13 -10.12
N LEU A 64 10.65 5.64 -9.48
CA LEU A 64 10.91 5.77 -8.04
C LEU A 64 9.94 4.99 -7.12
N GLN A 65 9.02 4.20 -7.68
CA GLN A 65 7.96 3.49 -6.95
C GLN A 65 7.91 2.00 -7.31
N GLY A 66 7.63 1.66 -8.56
CA GLY A 66 7.50 0.28 -9.04
C GLY A 66 6.06 -0.13 -9.36
N VAL A 67 5.78 -1.43 -9.32
CA VAL A 67 4.48 -1.99 -9.68
C VAL A 67 3.52 -1.89 -8.50
N HIS A 68 2.33 -1.35 -8.74
CA HIS A 68 1.27 -1.17 -7.77
C HIS A 68 0.30 -2.35 -7.80
N TRP A 69 0.04 -2.91 -6.62
CA TRP A 69 -0.84 -4.05 -6.40
C TRP A 69 -2.09 -3.62 -5.65
N VAL A 70 -3.25 -3.90 -6.23
CA VAL A 70 -4.56 -3.48 -5.73
C VAL A 70 -5.34 -4.68 -5.19
N ASP A 71 -6.11 -4.50 -4.12
CA ASP A 71 -7.00 -5.56 -3.62
C ASP A 71 -8.23 -5.67 -4.52
N ARG A 72 -8.37 -6.79 -5.22
CA ARG A 72 -9.48 -7.04 -6.16
C ARG A 72 -10.87 -7.00 -5.52
N ASN A 73 -10.96 -7.05 -4.20
CA ASN A 73 -12.22 -7.11 -3.46
C ASN A 73 -12.68 -5.73 -2.95
N THR A 74 -11.97 -4.65 -3.29
CA THR A 74 -12.37 -3.29 -2.89
C THR A 74 -13.60 -2.82 -3.66
N PRO A 75 -14.39 -1.87 -3.11
CA PRO A 75 -15.63 -1.41 -3.74
C PRO A 75 -15.46 -0.98 -5.18
N GLU A 76 -14.37 -0.28 -5.52
CA GLU A 76 -14.11 0.28 -6.84
C GLU A 76 -13.89 -0.77 -7.94
N PHE A 77 -13.60 -2.03 -7.56
CA PHE A 77 -13.57 -3.17 -8.49
C PHE A 77 -14.85 -4.04 -8.44
N ASN A 78 -15.79 -3.72 -7.55
CA ASN A 78 -16.98 -4.53 -7.27
C ASN A 78 -18.29 -3.71 -7.35
N GLY A 79 -18.28 -2.62 -8.13
CA GLY A 79 -19.48 -1.82 -8.44
C GLY A 79 -19.78 -0.68 -7.45
N GLY A 80 -18.89 -0.44 -6.49
CA GLY A 80 -18.90 0.73 -5.62
C GLY A 80 -17.94 1.82 -6.10
N GLU A 81 -17.85 2.89 -5.32
CA GLU A 81 -17.00 4.05 -5.59
C GLU A 81 -15.66 3.93 -4.87
N PHE A 82 -14.61 4.51 -5.47
CA PHE A 82 -13.30 4.68 -4.85
C PHE A 82 -13.39 5.80 -3.81
N SER A 83 -13.02 5.53 -2.57
CA SER A 83 -12.99 6.51 -1.45
C SER A 83 -11.68 6.44 -0.68
N GLN A 84 -11.28 5.23 -0.34
CA GLN A 84 -9.95 4.88 0.10
C GLN A 84 -9.62 3.50 -0.45
N THR A 85 -8.33 3.21 -0.57
CA THR A 85 -7.85 1.84 -0.77
C THR A 85 -6.46 1.70 -0.15
N PHE A 86 -6.05 0.48 0.17
CA PHE A 86 -4.70 0.20 0.65
C PHE A 86 -3.99 -0.71 -0.33
N ILE A 87 -2.88 -0.26 -0.90
CA ILE A 87 -2.14 -0.94 -1.94
C ILE A 87 -0.69 -1.17 -1.53
N PHE A 88 -0.03 -2.05 -2.30
CA PHE A 88 1.38 -2.39 -2.09
C PHE A 88 2.17 -2.09 -3.36
N GLY A 89 3.39 -1.62 -3.18
CA GLY A 89 4.37 -1.48 -4.23
C GLY A 89 5.34 -2.64 -4.25
N THR A 90 5.77 -3.07 -5.43
CA THR A 90 6.86 -4.05 -5.57
C THR A 90 7.89 -3.65 -6.59
N TYR A 91 9.14 -4.05 -6.33
CA TYR A 91 10.24 -3.93 -7.26
C TYR A 91 11.23 -5.06 -7.02
N ALA A 92 11.81 -5.63 -8.09
CA ALA A 92 12.91 -6.59 -8.02
C ALA A 92 12.67 -7.81 -7.09
N GLY A 93 11.45 -8.33 -7.06
CA GLY A 93 11.08 -9.50 -6.27
C GLY A 93 10.74 -9.22 -4.81
N GLN A 94 10.57 -7.95 -4.43
CA GLN A 94 10.34 -7.53 -3.05
C GLN A 94 9.19 -6.52 -2.94
N VAL A 95 8.58 -6.44 -1.75
CA VAL A 95 7.65 -5.37 -1.40
C VAL A 95 8.47 -4.11 -1.11
N ASN A 96 8.17 -3.04 -1.85
CA ASN A 96 8.93 -1.79 -1.88
C ASN A 96 8.31 -0.70 -1.00
N PHE A 97 6.98 -0.62 -0.99
CA PHE A 97 6.24 0.38 -0.20
C PHE A 97 4.83 -0.10 0.14
N TRP A 98 4.23 0.60 1.10
CA TRP A 98 2.85 0.46 1.56
C TRP A 98 2.14 1.79 1.32
N GLU A 99 0.90 1.77 0.85
CA GLU A 99 0.25 3.00 0.40
C GLU A 99 -1.27 2.98 0.63
N PRO A 100 -1.78 3.83 1.54
CA PRO A 100 -3.17 4.25 1.47
C PRO A 100 -3.34 5.33 0.40
N MET A 101 -4.22 5.05 -0.57
CA MET A 101 -4.76 6.06 -1.48
C MET A 101 -6.09 6.57 -0.91
N ILE A 102 -6.30 7.88 -0.90
CA ILE A 102 -7.43 8.51 -0.19
C ILE A 102 -8.01 9.61 -1.06
N THR A 103 -9.31 9.54 -1.37
CA THR A 103 -9.95 10.61 -2.15
C THR A 103 -10.05 11.89 -1.35
N LYS A 104 -9.96 13.03 -2.05
CA LYS A 104 -10.20 14.34 -1.47
C LYS A 104 -11.59 14.43 -0.82
N GLU A 105 -12.60 13.82 -1.44
CA GLU A 105 -13.96 13.78 -0.90
C GLU A 105 -14.01 13.09 0.47
N PHE A 106 -13.39 11.92 0.61
CA PHE A 106 -13.31 11.22 1.90
C PHE A 106 -12.64 12.07 2.99
N MET A 107 -11.59 12.82 2.63
CA MET A 107 -10.95 13.75 3.56
C MET A 107 -11.92 14.88 3.97
N GLU A 108 -12.60 15.50 3.01
CA GLU A 108 -13.57 16.57 3.27
C GLU A 108 -14.72 16.10 4.19
N GLU A 109 -15.23 14.89 4.00
CA GLU A 109 -16.23 14.27 4.87
C GLU A 109 -15.75 14.17 6.33
N LEU A 110 -14.49 13.77 6.56
CA LEU A 110 -13.93 13.70 7.92
C LEU A 110 -13.94 15.09 8.58
N SER A 111 -13.52 16.12 7.84
CA SER A 111 -13.50 17.49 8.37
C SER A 111 -14.88 18.09 8.59
N ALA A 112 -15.89 17.64 7.84
CA ALA A 112 -17.26 18.10 7.94
C ALA A 112 -18.04 17.51 9.13
N SER A 113 -17.50 16.47 9.80
CA SER A 113 -18.18 15.78 10.92
C SER A 113 -18.51 16.68 12.13
N GLY A 114 -17.81 17.80 12.30
CA GLY A 114 -17.99 18.73 13.43
C GLY A 114 -17.36 18.27 14.75
N GLU A 115 -16.81 17.06 14.80
CA GLU A 115 -16.05 16.57 15.95
C GLU A 115 -14.68 17.27 16.05
N ARG A 116 -14.13 17.34 17.26
CA ARG A 116 -12.79 17.91 17.48
C ARG A 116 -11.72 17.06 16.77
N THR A 117 -11.89 15.75 16.83
CA THR A 117 -10.99 14.78 16.20
C THR A 117 -11.83 13.66 15.62
N THR A 118 -11.67 13.40 14.34
CA THR A 118 -12.43 12.38 13.61
C THR A 118 -11.43 11.38 13.05
N LYS A 119 -11.53 10.12 13.47
CA LYS A 119 -10.62 9.05 13.07
C LYS A 119 -11.40 7.94 12.35
N LYS A 120 -10.89 7.50 11.20
CA LYS A 120 -11.31 6.26 10.54
C LYS A 120 -10.11 5.33 10.46
N THR A 121 -10.34 4.06 10.81
CA THR A 121 -9.31 3.01 10.83
C THR A 121 -9.76 1.87 9.95
N PHE A 122 -8.83 1.32 9.19
CA PHE A 122 -9.07 0.25 8.23
C PHE A 122 -8.02 -0.85 8.41
N ALA A 123 -8.46 -2.11 8.32
CA ALA A 123 -7.57 -3.26 8.43
C ALA A 123 -6.77 -3.45 7.14
N ILE A 124 -5.49 -3.80 7.29
CA ILE A 124 -4.61 -4.15 6.18
C ILE A 124 -4.60 -5.67 6.03
N LYS A 125 -4.95 -6.16 4.84
CA LYS A 125 -4.85 -7.60 4.53
C LYS A 125 -3.40 -8.03 4.56
N GLN A 126 -3.06 -8.85 5.56
CA GLN A 126 -1.69 -9.24 5.84
C GLN A 126 -1.17 -10.32 4.87
N PRO A 127 0.12 -10.26 4.49
CA PRO A 127 0.82 -11.38 3.88
C PRO A 127 1.07 -12.50 4.92
N THR A 128 1.44 -13.68 4.45
CA THR A 128 1.81 -14.81 5.33
C THR A 128 3.33 -14.90 5.56
N ARG A 129 4.11 -14.12 4.82
CA ARG A 129 5.57 -14.03 4.89
C ARG A 129 6.00 -12.57 4.86
N PHE A 130 7.12 -12.27 5.51
CA PHE A 130 7.66 -10.93 5.66
C PHE A 130 9.13 -10.98 5.26
N LEU A 131 9.61 -9.98 4.54
CA LEU A 131 10.98 -10.02 4.00
C LEU A 131 12.03 -9.89 5.10
N GLU A 132 11.74 -9.05 6.09
CA GLU A 132 12.65 -8.73 7.19
C GLU A 132 11.95 -8.98 8.52
N ASP A 133 12.75 -9.24 9.55
CA ASP A 133 12.25 -9.27 10.92
C ASP A 133 11.96 -7.83 11.36
N GLY A 134 10.74 -7.55 11.81
CA GLY A 134 10.36 -6.18 12.08
C GLY A 134 8.92 -6.00 12.51
N TYR A 135 8.56 -4.75 12.79
CA TYR A 135 7.21 -4.36 13.20
C TYR A 135 6.39 -3.96 11.98
N TYR A 136 5.34 -4.73 11.68
CA TYR A 136 4.47 -4.51 10.53
C TYR A 136 3.07 -4.08 10.99
N PRO A 137 2.45 -3.09 10.34
CA PRO A 137 1.16 -2.58 10.75
C PRO A 137 0.02 -3.52 10.34
N LEU A 138 -0.96 -3.64 11.22
CA LEU A 138 -2.17 -4.42 10.97
C LEU A 138 -3.32 -3.55 10.45
N GLU A 139 -3.22 -2.25 10.66
CA GLU A 139 -4.24 -1.25 10.36
C GLU A 139 -3.57 0.03 9.86
N TYR A 140 -4.33 0.87 9.16
CA TYR A 140 -3.97 2.26 8.93
C TYR A 140 -5.15 3.16 9.29
N SER A 141 -4.84 4.42 9.58
CA SER A 141 -5.84 5.39 9.99
C SER A 141 -5.69 6.72 9.28
N ILE A 142 -6.84 7.37 9.08
CA ILE A 142 -6.96 8.73 8.56
C ILE A 142 -7.66 9.53 9.65
N THR A 143 -6.95 10.50 10.21
CA THR A 143 -7.42 11.32 11.32
C THR A 143 -7.44 12.78 10.92
N TYR A 144 -8.55 13.47 11.14
CA TYR A 144 -8.64 14.92 11.04
C TYR A 144 -8.68 15.54 12.44
N ASN A 145 -7.86 16.57 12.66
CA ASN A 145 -7.90 17.38 13.88
C ASN A 145 -8.35 18.81 13.56
N ARG A 146 -9.51 19.21 14.08
CA ARG A 146 -10.15 20.50 13.80
C ARG A 146 -9.41 21.69 14.41
N ASP A 147 -8.71 21.52 15.53
CA ASP A 147 -8.01 22.63 16.19
C ASP A 147 -6.84 23.13 15.34
N PHE A 148 -6.21 22.24 14.58
CA PHE A 148 -5.06 22.54 13.72
C PHE A 148 -5.38 22.53 12.22
N GLY A 149 -6.54 21.98 11.83
CA GLY A 149 -6.89 21.79 10.42
C GLY A 149 -6.02 20.75 9.73
N GLU A 150 -5.50 19.78 10.48
CA GLU A 150 -4.50 18.82 10.01
C GLU A 150 -5.10 17.44 9.78
N TYR A 151 -4.63 16.78 8.72
CA TYR A 151 -4.86 15.36 8.48
C TYR A 151 -3.60 14.57 8.84
N THR A 152 -3.76 13.50 9.59
CA THR A 152 -2.71 12.52 9.90
C THR A 152 -3.08 11.19 9.28
N ILE A 153 -2.19 10.66 8.44
CA ILE A 153 -2.27 9.31 7.89
C ILE A 153 -1.21 8.48 8.61
N SER A 154 -1.62 7.42 9.30
CA SER A 154 -0.73 6.61 10.13
C SER A 154 -0.88 5.12 9.87
N LEU A 155 0.22 4.41 10.02
CA LEU A 155 0.26 2.95 10.13
C LEU A 155 0.15 2.59 11.62
N ASP A 156 -0.84 1.77 11.96
CA ASP A 156 -1.27 1.53 13.33
C ASP A 156 -1.15 0.04 13.71
N ASN A 157 -1.20 -0.24 15.01
CA ASN A 157 -1.23 -1.60 15.57
C ASN A 157 -0.06 -2.49 15.08
N LEU A 158 1.16 -1.94 15.15
CA LEU A 158 2.35 -2.62 14.66
C LEU A 158 2.66 -3.88 15.49
N THR A 159 2.83 -5.00 14.80
CA THR A 159 3.15 -6.29 15.40
C THR A 159 4.45 -6.83 14.84
N PHE A 160 5.31 -7.36 15.71
CA PHE A 160 6.56 -7.99 15.29
C PHE A 160 6.28 -9.25 14.45
N ARG A 161 6.93 -9.36 13.28
CA ARG A 161 6.90 -10.50 12.38
C ARG A 161 8.32 -10.93 12.05
N SER A 162 8.47 -12.21 11.72
CA SER A 162 9.73 -12.79 11.24
C SER A 162 9.42 -13.83 10.16
N ASP A 163 10.25 -13.96 9.12
CA ASP A 163 10.08 -15.01 8.09
C ASP A 163 10.44 -16.40 8.60
N ASN A 164 10.86 -16.53 9.86
CA ASN A 164 11.40 -17.77 10.40
C ASN A 164 10.33 -18.88 10.41
N PRO A 165 10.45 -19.92 9.56
CA PRO A 165 9.42 -20.95 9.39
C PRO A 165 9.36 -21.94 10.56
N LEU A 166 10.19 -21.77 11.59
CA LEU A 166 10.30 -22.64 12.75
C LEU A 166 10.36 -21.78 14.01
N GLY A 167 9.43 -21.99 14.93
CA GLY A 167 9.43 -21.31 16.23
C GLY A 167 10.74 -21.51 17.01
N GLY A 168 11.22 -20.44 17.63
CA GLY A 168 12.20 -20.48 18.72
C GLY A 168 13.56 -19.86 18.40
N LEU A 169 13.80 -18.67 18.96
CA LEU A 169 14.69 -18.42 20.10
C LEU A 169 14.51 -16.95 20.57
N PRO A 170 14.79 -16.61 21.84
CA PRO A 170 14.18 -15.49 22.56
C PRO A 170 14.75 -14.13 22.15
N PRO A 171 14.07 -13.00 22.49
CA PRO A 171 14.60 -11.67 22.23
C PRO A 171 15.93 -11.49 22.98
N TYR A 172 16.91 -10.94 22.27
CA TYR A 172 18.18 -10.54 22.88
C TYR A 172 17.93 -9.47 23.94
N THR A 173 18.54 -9.71 25.11
CA THR A 173 18.64 -8.83 26.29
C THR A 173 19.35 -7.53 25.98
#